data_AF-A0A969LUB2-F1
#
_entry.id   AF-A0A969LUB2-F1
#
_cell.length_a   1.000
_cell.length_b   1.000
_cell.length_c   1.000
_cell.angle_alpha   90.00
_cell.angle_beta   90.00
_cell.angle_gamma   90.00
#
_symmetry.space_group_name_H-M   'P 1'
#
loop_
_entity.id
_entity.type
_entity.pdbx_description
1 polymer ?
#
loop_
_entity_poly.entity_id
_entity_poly.type
_entity_poly.pdbx_seq_one_letter_code
_entity_poly.pdbx_strand_id
1 'polypeptide(L)'
;MPAGSFSANPWGLYNVHGNVWEWVEDCWNDSYEGAPTDGSPWTTGDCGNRVLRGGSWVDAPGLLRAASRFKYRSDYRDFDGGFRVARTLVVEVASAPGGVTGRTSLRLADGRP
;
A
#
# COMPACT_ATOMS: atom_id res chain seq x y z
N MET A 1 9.71 -12.85 -12.34
CA MET A 1 11.08 -12.78 -11.77
C MET A 1 11.01 -12.95 -10.25
N PRO A 2 12.08 -13.31 -9.54
CA PRO A 2 12.11 -13.28 -8.07
C PRO A 2 11.77 -11.88 -7.49
N ALA A 3 11.12 -11.85 -6.32
CA ALA A 3 10.64 -10.60 -5.71
C ALA A 3 11.75 -9.63 -5.24
N GLY A 4 13.01 -10.05 -5.24
CA GLY A 4 14.18 -9.25 -4.83
C GLY A 4 15.21 -9.02 -5.93
N SER A 5 14.82 -9.12 -7.21
CA SER A 5 15.77 -9.05 -8.34
C SER A 5 16.43 -7.67 -8.56
N PHE A 6 15.91 -6.60 -7.96
CA PHE A 6 16.45 -5.24 -8.09
C PHE A 6 16.70 -4.63 -6.71
N SER A 7 17.42 -3.50 -6.66
CA SER A 7 17.63 -2.77 -5.41
C SER A 7 16.30 -2.34 -4.79
N ALA A 8 16.22 -2.42 -3.47
CA ALA A 8 15.12 -1.83 -2.73
C ALA A 8 15.14 -0.30 -2.83
N ASN A 9 13.96 0.31 -2.66
CA ASN A 9 13.86 1.75 -2.42
C ASN A 9 14.39 2.10 -1.00
N PRO A 10 14.51 3.39 -0.63
CA PRO A 10 15.01 3.81 0.68
C PRO A 10 14.25 3.27 1.90
N TRP A 11 13.05 2.70 1.70
CA TRP A 11 12.25 2.06 2.75
C TRP A 11 12.41 0.54 2.81
N GLY A 12 13.34 -0.03 2.04
CA GLY A 12 13.57 -1.48 1.99
C GLY A 12 12.52 -2.25 1.19
N LEU A 13 11.70 -1.58 0.38
CA LEU A 13 10.69 -2.23 -0.47
C LEU A 13 11.25 -2.55 -1.85
N TYR A 14 11.04 -3.79 -2.28
CA TYR A 14 11.46 -4.30 -3.59
C TYR A 14 10.29 -4.33 -4.56
N ASN A 15 10.57 -4.05 -5.84
CA ASN A 15 9.62 -4.18 -6.94
C ASN A 15 8.28 -3.44 -6.73
N VAL A 16 8.31 -2.25 -6.14
CA VAL A 16 7.12 -1.39 -6.03
C VAL A 16 6.79 -0.63 -7.33
N HIS A 17 7.65 -0.77 -8.35
CA HIS A 17 7.54 -0.16 -9.68
C HIS A 17 7.72 -1.24 -10.76
N GLY A 18 6.79 -2.19 -10.83
CA GLY A 18 6.80 -3.30 -11.79
C GLY A 18 6.74 -4.68 -11.14
N ASN A 19 7.14 -5.70 -11.90
CA ASN A 19 6.92 -7.12 -11.61
C ASN A 19 5.42 -7.45 -11.69
N VAL A 20 4.61 -7.20 -10.66
CA VAL A 20 3.17 -7.49 -10.68
C VAL A 20 2.37 -6.30 -10.16
N TRP A 21 1.15 -6.14 -10.66
CA TRP A 21 0.18 -5.29 -10.00
C TRP A 21 -0.08 -5.79 -8.59
N GLU A 22 -0.07 -4.90 -7.60
CA GLU A 22 -0.37 -5.24 -6.21
C GLU A 22 -1.78 -4.76 -5.84
N TRP A 23 -2.65 -5.69 -5.43
CA TRP A 23 -3.96 -5.38 -4.83
C TRP A 23 -3.79 -4.58 -3.55
N VAL A 24 -4.63 -3.55 -3.39
CA VAL A 24 -4.79 -2.82 -2.12
C VAL A 24 -6.25 -2.90 -1.64
N GLU A 25 -6.47 -2.59 -0.37
CA GLU A 25 -7.78 -2.70 0.27
C GLU A 25 -8.81 -1.68 -0.26
N ASP A 26 -8.35 -0.54 -0.77
CA ASP A 26 -9.20 0.55 -1.27
C ASP A 26 -10.21 0.11 -2.36
N CYS A 27 -11.43 0.61 -2.25
CA CYS A 27 -12.40 0.62 -3.34
C CYS A 27 -11.99 1.66 -4.40
N TRP A 28 -12.44 1.48 -5.64
CA TRP A 28 -12.15 2.46 -6.67
C TRP A 28 -12.93 3.77 -6.49
N ASN A 29 -12.22 4.89 -6.64
CA ASN A 29 -12.78 6.23 -6.79
C ASN A 29 -12.07 6.92 -7.96
N ASP A 30 -12.81 7.65 -8.80
CA ASP A 30 -12.28 8.28 -10.03
C ASP A 30 -11.30 9.42 -9.74
N SER A 31 -11.40 10.03 -8.56
CA SER A 31 -10.48 11.06 -8.06
C SER A 31 -10.02 10.76 -6.63
N TYR A 32 -9.17 11.64 -6.10
CA TYR A 32 -8.78 11.64 -4.69
C TYR A 32 -9.58 12.64 -3.84
N GLU A 33 -10.65 13.22 -4.38
CA GLU A 33 -11.49 14.17 -3.65
C GLU A 33 -12.23 13.46 -2.51
N GLY A 34 -11.95 13.85 -1.26
CA GLY A 34 -12.50 13.19 -0.07
C GLY A 34 -11.73 11.94 0.40
N ALA A 35 -10.54 11.67 -0.16
CA ALA A 35 -9.71 10.56 0.28
C ALA A 35 -9.32 10.67 1.77
N PRO A 36 -9.26 9.55 2.52
CA PRO A 36 -8.64 9.54 3.84
C PRO A 36 -7.18 10.00 3.76
N THR A 37 -6.79 10.88 4.70
CA THR A 37 -5.42 11.44 4.76
C THR A 37 -4.57 10.80 5.85
N ASP A 38 -5.09 9.76 6.50
CA ASP A 38 -4.52 9.17 7.71
C ASP A 38 -3.92 7.78 7.48
N GLY A 39 -3.93 7.31 6.22
CA GLY A 39 -3.45 6.00 5.80
C GLY A 39 -4.46 4.87 5.99
N SER A 40 -5.68 5.16 6.45
CA SER A 40 -6.77 4.17 6.44
C SER A 40 -7.22 3.87 5.00
N PRO A 41 -7.67 2.63 4.72
CA PRO A 41 -8.16 2.25 3.40
C PRO A 41 -9.43 3.02 3.05
N TRP A 42 -9.54 3.46 1.79
CA TRP A 42 -10.75 4.12 1.32
C TRP A 42 -11.80 3.08 0.89
N THR A 43 -12.68 2.71 1.81
CA THR A 43 -13.65 1.62 1.64
C THR A 43 -15.03 2.07 1.14
N THR A 44 -15.14 3.31 0.64
CA THR A 44 -16.33 3.84 -0.02
C THR A 44 -16.06 4.07 -1.51
N GLY A 45 -17.11 4.14 -2.34
CA GLY A 45 -17.01 4.25 -3.80
C GLY A 45 -17.45 2.98 -4.51
N ASP A 46 -16.80 2.65 -5.64
CA ASP A 46 -17.08 1.42 -6.38
C ASP A 46 -16.24 0.27 -5.83
N CYS A 47 -16.80 -0.46 -4.88
CA CYS A 47 -16.15 -1.64 -4.28
C CYS A 47 -16.29 -2.92 -5.13
N GLY A 48 -17.02 -2.85 -6.25
CA GLY A 48 -16.98 -3.88 -7.29
C GLY A 48 -15.61 -3.94 -7.97
N ASN A 49 -14.86 -2.84 -7.92
CA ASN A 49 -13.47 -2.74 -8.34
C ASN A 49 -12.56 -2.41 -7.16
N ARG A 50 -11.38 -3.03 -7.08
CA ARG A 50 -10.34 -2.65 -6.10
C ARG A 50 -9.15 -2.03 -6.82
N VAL A 51 -8.46 -1.17 -6.10
CA VAL A 51 -7.29 -0.45 -6.64
C VAL A 51 -6.11 -1.41 -6.78
N LEU A 52 -5.35 -1.22 -7.86
CA LEU A 52 -4.06 -1.85 -8.11
C LEU A 52 -2.97 -0.79 -8.18
N ARG A 53 -1.79 -1.10 -7.67
CA ARG A 53 -0.60 -0.23 -7.67
C ARG A 53 0.62 -0.95 -8.22
N GLY A 54 1.59 -0.17 -8.69
CA GLY A 54 2.95 -0.64 -9.01
C GLY A 54 3.20 -1.02 -10.48
N GLY A 55 2.19 -1.50 -11.21
CA GLY A 55 2.36 -1.99 -12.58
C GLY A 55 3.02 -3.37 -12.66
N SER A 56 3.03 -3.97 -13.84
CA SER A 56 3.54 -5.32 -14.07
C SER A 56 4.67 -5.39 -15.10
N TRP A 57 5.18 -6.60 -15.37
CA TRP A 57 6.19 -6.83 -16.41
C TRP A 57 5.66 -6.69 -17.85
N VAL A 58 4.34 -6.62 -18.06
CA VAL A 58 3.75 -6.39 -19.40
C VAL A 58 3.40 -4.93 -19.65
N ASP A 59 3.49 -4.09 -18.62
CA ASP A 59 3.03 -2.71 -18.68
C ASP A 59 4.08 -1.74 -19.24
N ALA A 60 3.59 -0.67 -19.87
CA ALA A 60 4.42 0.44 -20.28
C ALA A 60 4.98 1.21 -19.06
N PRO A 61 6.15 1.86 -19.17
CA PRO A 61 6.78 2.60 -18.08
C PRO A 61 5.88 3.64 -17.39
N GLY A 62 4.93 4.22 -18.12
CA GLY A 62 3.95 5.17 -17.57
C GLY A 62 3.07 4.58 -16.46
N LEU A 63 2.79 3.28 -16.49
CA LEU A 63 2.02 2.57 -15.46
C LEU A 63 2.87 2.15 -14.25
N LEU A 64 4.21 2.15 -14.39
CA LEU A 64 5.13 1.81 -13.29
C LEU A 64 5.38 2.97 -12.31
N ARG A 65 4.90 4.19 -12.62
CA ARG A 65 5.06 5.36 -11.76
C ARG A 65 4.39 5.15 -10.40
N ALA A 66 4.98 5.68 -9.34
CA ALA A 66 4.44 5.61 -7.97
C ALA A 66 2.98 6.09 -7.84
N ALA A 67 2.60 7.10 -8.64
CA ALA A 67 1.26 7.70 -8.61
C ALA A 67 0.24 6.97 -9.52
N SER A 68 0.70 6.03 -10.36
CA SER A 68 -0.20 5.28 -11.23
C SER A 68 -1.16 4.42 -10.40
N ARG A 69 -2.40 4.40 -10.84
CA ARG A 69 -3.49 3.60 -10.27
C ARG A 69 -4.25 2.93 -11.40
N PHE A 70 -4.58 1.67 -11.20
CA PHE A 70 -5.45 0.91 -12.06
C PHE A 70 -6.51 0.20 -11.22
N LYS A 71 -7.44 -0.49 -11.88
CA LYS A 71 -8.49 -1.23 -11.17
C LYS A 71 -8.81 -2.52 -11.90
N TYR A 72 -9.10 -3.54 -11.11
CA TYR A 72 -9.76 -4.75 -11.56
C TYR A 72 -10.99 -4.99 -10.70
N ARG A 73 -11.93 -5.77 -11.23
CA ARG A 73 -13.06 -6.26 -10.44
C ARG A 73 -12.53 -7.07 -9.25
N SER A 74 -13.19 -6.99 -8.11
CA SER A 74 -12.73 -7.64 -6.87
C SER A 74 -12.65 -9.17 -6.96
N ASP A 75 -13.32 -9.78 -7.93
CA ASP A 75 -13.31 -11.21 -8.24
C ASP A 75 -12.35 -11.59 -9.38
N TYR A 76 -11.76 -10.61 -10.06
CA TYR A 76 -10.87 -10.83 -11.19
C TYR A 76 -9.51 -11.33 -10.73
N ARG A 77 -8.92 -12.22 -11.54
CA ARG A 77 -7.58 -12.77 -11.31
C ARG A 77 -6.88 -12.83 -12.64
N ASP A 78 -5.65 -12.37 -12.65
CA ASP A 78 -4.81 -12.38 -13.84
C ASP A 78 -3.40 -12.84 -13.50
N PHE A 79 -2.65 -13.23 -14.51
CA PHE A 79 -1.30 -13.75 -14.34
C PHE A 79 -0.33 -12.68 -13.81
N ASP A 80 -0.61 -11.40 -14.06
CA ASP A 80 0.21 -10.26 -13.65
C ASP A 80 -0.26 -9.61 -12.33
N GLY A 81 -1.27 -10.21 -11.67
CA GLY A 81 -1.81 -9.75 -10.39
C GLY A 81 -1.19 -10.46 -9.19
N GLY A 82 -0.80 -9.67 -8.19
CA GLY A 82 -0.23 -10.13 -6.92
C GLY A 82 -0.66 -9.23 -5.75
N PHE A 83 -0.01 -9.40 -4.61
CA PHE A 83 -0.29 -8.58 -3.42
C PHE A 83 0.90 -8.56 -2.47
N ARG A 84 0.87 -7.59 -1.56
CA ARG A 84 1.79 -7.48 -0.42
C ARG A 84 0.97 -7.35 0.85
N VAL A 85 1.43 -7.96 1.92
CA VAL A 85 0.76 -7.91 3.23
C VAL A 85 1.35 -6.78 4.06
N ALA A 86 0.47 -6.02 4.71
CA ALA A 86 0.83 -5.06 5.76
C ALA A 86 0.44 -5.62 7.13
N ARG A 87 1.14 -5.20 8.18
CA ARG A 87 0.85 -5.59 9.57
C ARG A 87 0.99 -4.39 10.48
N THR A 88 -0.04 -4.14 11.29
CA THR A 88 0.03 -3.16 12.38
C THR A 88 1.01 -3.61 13.45
N LEU A 89 1.94 -2.73 13.81
CA LEU A 89 2.84 -2.93 14.94
C LEU A 89 2.21 -2.31 16.19
N VAL A 90 2.13 -3.09 17.26
CA VAL A 90 1.81 -2.57 18.59
C VAL A 90 3.16 -2.27 19.24
N VAL A 91 3.53 -0.99 19.29
CA VAL A 91 4.73 -0.56 20.00
C VAL A 91 4.31 -0.25 21.43
N GLU A 92 4.77 -1.04 22.38
CA GLU A 92 4.67 -0.67 23.79
C GLU A 92 5.64 0.47 24.05
N VAL A 93 5.08 1.66 24.28
CA VAL A 93 5.88 2.77 24.81
C VAL A 93 6.16 2.45 26.26
N ALA A 94 7.40 2.11 26.58
CA ALA A 94 7.83 2.00 27.97
C ALA A 94 7.59 3.36 28.64
N SER A 95 6.56 3.44 29.49
CA SER A 95 6.35 4.61 30.32
C SER A 95 7.51 4.71 31.32
N ALA A 96 7.97 5.93 31.58
CA ALA A 96 8.80 6.24 32.75
C ALA A 96 8.21 5.56 34.02
N PRO A 97 9.04 5.17 35.00
CA PRO A 97 8.55 4.45 36.17
C PRO A 97 7.49 5.29 36.89
N GLY A 98 6.23 4.84 36.84
CA GLY A 98 5.06 5.50 37.46
C GLY A 98 3.89 5.85 36.52
N GLY A 99 3.98 5.63 35.21
CA GLY A 99 2.88 5.91 34.26
C GLY A 99 1.94 4.71 34.02
N VAL A 100 0.64 4.97 33.92
CA VAL A 100 -0.38 3.98 33.52
C VAL A 100 -0.08 3.46 32.12
N THR A 101 -0.06 2.14 31.95
CA THR A 101 0.09 1.44 30.66
C THR A 101 -1.13 1.71 29.77
N GLY A 102 -1.04 2.74 28.93
CA GLY A 102 -1.97 2.97 27.81
C GLY A 102 -1.42 2.32 26.54
N ARG A 103 -2.23 1.47 25.89
CA ARG A 103 -1.92 0.97 24.53
C ARG A 103 -2.13 2.10 23.53
N THR A 104 -1.05 2.72 23.08
CA THR A 104 -1.08 3.71 21.99
C THR A 104 -0.51 3.08 20.74
N SER A 105 -1.33 2.97 19.70
CA SER A 105 -0.86 2.66 18.34
C SER A 105 0.00 3.82 17.84
N LEU A 106 1.32 3.62 17.80
CA LEU A 106 2.25 4.58 17.23
C LEU A 106 2.11 4.52 15.70
N ARG A 107 1.65 5.59 15.07
CA ARG A 107 1.79 5.79 13.63
C ARG A 107 3.18 6.37 13.42
N LEU A 108 4.01 5.71 12.58
CA LEU A 108 5.28 6.29 12.15
C LEU A 108 4.96 7.63 11.48
N ALA A 109 5.28 8.72 12.17
CA ALA A 109 5.30 10.03 11.54
C ALA A 109 6.44 10.01 10.52
N ASP A 110 6.14 10.48 9.32
CA ASP A 110 7.07 10.54 8.19
C ASP A 110 8.28 11.41 8.58
N GLY A 111 9.34 10.76 9.02
CA GLY A 111 10.65 11.38 9.16
C GLY A 111 11.22 11.64 7.78
N ARG A 112 11.05 12.87 7.28
CA ARG A 112 12.00 13.46 6.34
C ARG A 112 12.70 14.63 7.04
N PRO A 113 14.01 14.85 6.77
CA PRO A 113 14.61 16.16 7.02
C PRO A 113 13.93 17.23 6.15
#